data_AF-A0A5C8HNS3-F1
#
_entry.id   AF-A0A5C8HNS3-F1
#
_cell.length_a   1.000
_cell.length_b   1.000
_cell.length_c   1.000
_cell.angle_alpha   90.00
_cell.angle_beta   90.00
_cell.angle_gamma   90.00
#
_symmetry.space_group_name_H-M   'P 1'
#
loop_
_entity.id
_entity.type
_entity.pdbx_description
1 polymer ?
#
loop_
_entity_poly.entity_id
_entity_poly.type
_entity_poly.pdbx_seq_one_letter_code
_entity_poly.pdbx_strand_id
1 'polypeptide(L)'
;MLEIERRGFIRTEERGPGKVPEIILRDESLRGVDYKLPYLQAIEEGAAGSTSYFRVPETFWSSGLCTDLSGAGLAMYLIAMSRAGWGNDPSFWLSPTLFRKEYGLGESTRKKGLKELVDRGVLTHELRSIDRNGESGHRRFVRSVYTIVSDYRAAGATEPLPPSPKEQPTLEELLTFFHAHSKES
;
A
#
# COMPACT_ATOMS: atom_id res chain seq x y z
N MET A 1 0.97 -31.60 -1.60
CA MET A 1 0.82 -30.60 -2.68
C MET A 1 -0.08 -29.49 -2.17
N LEU A 2 0.35 -28.23 -2.26
CA LEU A 2 -0.43 -27.09 -1.79
C LEU A 2 -1.57 -26.78 -2.77
N GLU A 3 -2.78 -26.48 -2.30
CA GLU A 3 -3.93 -26.17 -3.18
C GLU A 3 -3.64 -24.98 -4.11
N ILE A 4 -2.87 -24.00 -3.62
CA ILE A 4 -2.43 -22.83 -4.40
C ILE A 4 -1.49 -23.20 -5.54
N GLU A 5 -0.67 -24.24 -5.37
CA GLU A 5 0.20 -24.79 -6.42
C GLU A 5 -0.61 -25.58 -7.43
N ARG A 6 -1.59 -26.38 -6.97
CA ARG A 6 -2.53 -27.10 -7.85
C ARG A 6 -3.31 -26.15 -8.76
N ARG A 7 -3.63 -24.95 -8.27
CA ARG A 7 -4.33 -23.90 -9.03
C ARG A 7 -3.42 -23.07 -9.92
N GLY A 8 -2.11 -23.32 -9.90
CA GLY A 8 -1.14 -22.63 -10.75
C GLY A 8 -0.80 -21.21 -10.30
N PHE A 9 -1.13 -20.83 -9.05
CA PHE A 9 -0.79 -19.50 -8.51
C PHE A 9 0.63 -19.43 -7.94
N ILE A 10 1.23 -20.58 -7.62
CA ILE A 10 2.64 -20.66 -7.24
C ILE A 10 3.32 -21.80 -7.98
N ARG A 11 4.65 -21.71 -8.13
CA ARG A 11 5.54 -22.80 -8.49
C ARG A 11 6.59 -22.94 -7.40
N THR A 12 6.81 -24.18 -6.97
CA THR A 12 7.89 -24.50 -6.04
C THR A 12 9.09 -25.03 -6.82
N GLU A 13 10.27 -24.46 -6.61
CA GLU A 13 11.53 -24.97 -7.19
C GLU A 13 12.44 -25.51 -6.08
N GLU A 14 12.88 -26.76 -6.24
CA GLU A 14 13.85 -27.36 -5.32
C GLU A 14 15.25 -26.84 -5.62
N ARG A 15 15.87 -26.16 -4.65
CA ARG A 15 17.24 -25.63 -4.78
C ARG A 15 18.35 -26.66 -4.46
N GLY A 16 17.99 -27.94 -4.28
CA GLY A 16 18.90 -29.03 -3.93
C GLY A 16 18.89 -29.40 -2.44
N PRO A 17 19.69 -30.41 -2.03
CA PRO A 17 19.63 -31.01 -0.71
C PRO A 17 19.90 -29.99 0.42
N GLY A 18 19.00 -29.93 1.40
CA GLY A 18 19.13 -29.09 2.58
C GLY A 18 18.81 -27.60 2.38
N LYS A 19 18.38 -27.18 1.18
CA LYS A 19 17.93 -25.81 0.92
C LYS A 19 16.41 -25.70 1.01
N VAL A 20 15.94 -24.57 1.54
CA VAL A 20 14.51 -24.24 1.55
C VAL A 20 14.04 -24.10 0.09
N PRO A 21 12.91 -24.72 -0.27
CA PRO A 21 12.36 -24.57 -1.61
C PRO A 21 12.02 -23.12 -1.91
N GLU A 22 12.28 -22.69 -3.14
CA GLU A 22 11.93 -21.35 -3.62
C GLU A 22 10.48 -21.34 -4.09
N ILE A 23 9.70 -20.37 -3.61
CA ILE A 23 8.30 -20.19 -4.01
C ILE A 23 8.25 -19.03 -5.01
N ILE A 24 7.90 -19.35 -6.25
CA ILE A 24 7.72 -18.38 -7.33
C ILE A 24 6.23 -18.11 -7.50
N LEU A 25 5.82 -16.85 -7.36
CA LEU A 25 4.43 -16.42 -7.54
C LEU A 25 4.09 -16.30 -9.03
N ARG A 26 2.93 -16.79 -9.44
CA ARG A 26 2.41 -16.71 -10.81
C ARG A 26 1.22 -15.75 -10.88
N ASP A 27 1.04 -15.14 -12.05
CA ASP A 27 -0.08 -14.26 -12.36
C ASP A 27 -1.43 -14.98 -12.25
N GLU A 28 -2.42 -14.29 -11.68
CA GLU A 28 -3.80 -14.75 -11.53
C GLU A 28 -4.54 -15.05 -12.84
N SER A 29 -4.00 -14.64 -14.00
CA SER A 29 -4.58 -14.93 -15.31
C SER A 29 -4.56 -16.41 -15.72
N LEU A 30 -3.92 -17.28 -14.92
CA LEU A 30 -3.74 -18.72 -15.17
C LEU A 30 -2.96 -19.03 -16.46
N ARG A 31 -2.19 -18.07 -16.97
CA ARG A 31 -1.37 -18.24 -18.18
C ARG A 31 0.02 -18.82 -17.89
N GLY A 32 0.32 -19.11 -16.62
CA GLY A 32 1.62 -19.67 -16.21
C GLY A 32 2.78 -18.68 -16.33
N VAL A 33 2.49 -17.38 -16.37
CA VAL A 33 3.49 -16.31 -16.35
C VAL A 33 3.81 -15.92 -14.92
N ASP A 34 5.04 -15.48 -14.67
CA ASP A 34 5.44 -14.99 -13.35
C ASP A 34 4.65 -13.74 -12.99
N TYR A 35 4.27 -13.65 -11.71
CA TYR A 35 3.54 -12.50 -11.21
C TYR A 35 4.44 -11.25 -11.31
N LYS A 36 3.96 -10.24 -12.04
CA LYS A 36 4.55 -8.92 -12.03
C LYS A 36 3.70 -8.01 -11.16
N LEU A 37 4.36 -7.22 -10.32
CA LEU A 37 3.66 -6.19 -9.55
C LEU A 37 2.95 -5.25 -10.55
N PRO A 38 1.64 -5.01 -10.40
CA PRO A 38 0.87 -4.23 -11.38
C PRO A 38 1.42 -2.82 -11.65
N TYR A 39 2.09 -2.21 -10.68
CA TYR A 39 2.79 -0.93 -10.87
C TYR A 39 4.03 -1.05 -11.76
N LEU A 40 4.81 -2.13 -11.64
CA LEU A 40 5.95 -2.38 -12.52
C LEU A 40 5.48 -2.64 -13.95
N GLN A 41 4.39 -3.39 -14.11
CA GLN A 41 3.75 -3.60 -15.40
C GLN A 41 3.27 -2.29 -16.02
N ALA A 42 2.63 -1.41 -15.23
CA ALA A 42 2.20 -0.10 -15.70
C ALA A 42 3.38 0.80 -16.12
N ILE A 43 4.54 0.70 -15.46
CA ILE A 43 5.76 1.40 -15.89
C ILE A 43 6.27 0.83 -17.22
N GLU A 44 6.37 -0.49 -17.33
CA GLU A 44 6.84 -1.18 -18.55
C GLU A 44 5.93 -0.89 -19.76
N GLU A 45 4.62 -0.79 -19.56
CA GLU A 45 3.61 -0.49 -20.59
C GLU A 45 3.53 1.00 -20.96
N GLY A 46 4.41 1.85 -20.43
CA GLY A 46 4.41 3.29 -20.70
C GLY A 46 3.24 4.05 -20.07
N ALA A 47 2.49 3.39 -19.18
CA ALA A 47 1.37 3.93 -18.43
C ALA A 47 1.82 4.53 -17.07
N ALA A 48 3.10 4.90 -16.97
CA ALA A 48 3.73 5.49 -15.80
C ALA A 48 2.92 6.71 -15.32
N GLY A 49 2.25 6.56 -14.17
CA GLY A 49 1.43 7.60 -13.55
C GLY A 49 -0.09 7.39 -13.64
N SER A 50 -0.59 6.35 -14.32
CA SER A 50 -2.04 6.13 -14.50
C SER A 50 -2.68 5.06 -13.61
N THR A 51 -1.90 4.14 -13.03
CA THR A 51 -2.40 3.05 -12.17
C THR A 51 -1.72 3.11 -10.81
N SER A 52 -2.33 3.85 -9.87
CA SER A 52 -1.85 3.91 -8.48
C SER A 52 -2.40 2.72 -7.70
N TYR A 53 -1.61 1.66 -7.65
CA TYR A 53 -1.81 0.61 -6.66
C TYR A 53 -1.23 1.10 -5.34
N PHE A 54 -1.96 0.85 -4.26
CA PHE A 54 -1.48 1.10 -2.91
C PHE A 54 -1.55 -0.22 -2.14
N ARG A 55 -0.49 -0.53 -1.37
CA ARG A 55 -0.52 -1.70 -0.47
C ARG A 55 -1.36 -1.38 0.76
N VAL A 56 -1.94 -2.43 1.30
CA VAL A 56 -2.63 -2.39 2.58
C VAL A 56 -1.67 -2.96 3.63
N PRO A 57 -1.41 -2.25 4.74
CA PRO A 57 -0.48 -2.70 5.77
C PRO A 57 -0.86 -4.06 6.35
N GLU A 58 0.15 -4.82 6.77
CA GLU A 58 -0.05 -6.15 7.36
C GLU A 58 -1.01 -6.11 8.55
N THR A 59 -0.90 -5.09 9.41
CA THR A 59 -1.77 -4.87 10.57
C THR A 59 -3.26 -4.92 10.23
N PHE A 60 -3.66 -4.45 9.04
CA PHE A 60 -5.06 -4.51 8.61
C PHE A 60 -5.55 -5.96 8.47
N TRP A 61 -4.68 -6.87 8.04
CA TRP A 61 -4.99 -8.29 7.86
C TRP A 61 -4.83 -9.08 9.16
N SER A 62 -3.75 -8.83 9.91
CA SER A 62 -3.39 -9.62 11.09
C SER A 62 -4.16 -9.26 12.35
N SER A 63 -4.64 -8.02 12.48
CA SER A 63 -5.40 -7.57 13.67
C SER A 63 -6.88 -7.98 13.69
N GLY A 64 -7.39 -8.61 12.62
CA GLY A 64 -8.83 -8.87 12.45
C GLY A 64 -9.63 -7.65 11.99
N LEU A 65 -9.00 -6.50 11.77
CA LEU A 65 -9.68 -5.30 11.29
C LEU A 65 -10.40 -5.52 9.95
N CYS A 66 -9.84 -6.33 9.05
CA CYS A 66 -10.45 -6.64 7.76
C CYS A 66 -11.80 -7.37 7.87
N THR A 67 -12.01 -8.17 8.91
CA THR A 67 -13.26 -8.90 9.14
C THR A 67 -14.27 -8.10 9.94
N ASP A 68 -13.78 -7.21 10.81
CA ASP A 68 -14.63 -6.51 11.75
C ASP A 68 -15.26 -5.25 11.15
N LEU A 69 -14.62 -4.65 10.14
CA LEU A 69 -15.14 -3.46 9.50
C LEU A 69 -16.42 -3.74 8.73
N SER A 70 -17.40 -2.85 8.88
CA SER A 70 -18.54 -2.83 7.96
C SER A 70 -18.08 -2.53 6.53
N GLY A 71 -18.91 -2.84 5.53
CA GLY A 71 -18.61 -2.45 4.14
C GLY A 71 -18.38 -0.94 3.97
N ALA A 72 -19.02 -0.10 4.79
CA ALA A 72 -18.77 1.34 4.81
C ALA A 72 -17.41 1.69 5.41
N GLY A 73 -17.02 1.03 6.51
CA GLY A 73 -15.71 1.18 7.13
C GLY A 73 -14.58 0.74 6.19
N LEU A 74 -14.74 -0.41 5.54
CA LEU A 74 -13.78 -0.93 4.56
C LEU A 74 -13.60 0.03 3.38
N ALA A 75 -14.70 0.51 2.79
CA ALA A 75 -14.63 1.47 1.70
C ALA A 75 -13.92 2.77 2.13
N MET A 76 -14.24 3.30 3.31
CA MET A 76 -13.58 4.50 3.81
C MET A 76 -12.12 4.29 4.15
N TYR A 77 -11.73 3.10 4.59
CA TYR A 77 -10.34 2.74 4.85
C TYR A 77 -9.51 2.76 3.56
N LEU A 78 -10.01 2.13 2.49
CA LEU A 78 -9.35 2.13 1.19
C LEU A 78 -9.24 3.54 0.61
N ILE A 79 -10.27 4.37 0.79
CA ILE A 79 -10.23 5.78 0.40
C ILE A 79 -9.16 6.55 1.19
N ALA A 80 -9.09 6.35 2.52
CA ALA A 80 -8.06 6.97 3.35
C ALA A 80 -6.65 6.56 2.88
N MET A 81 -6.44 5.27 2.61
CA MET A 81 -5.18 4.75 2.11
C MET A 81 -4.78 5.36 0.77
N SER A 82 -5.73 5.50 -0.18
CA SER A 82 -5.47 6.15 -1.47
C SER A 82 -5.06 7.63 -1.35
N ARG A 83 -5.48 8.30 -0.27
CA ARG A 83 -5.25 9.73 -0.06
C ARG A 83 -3.99 10.04 0.74
N ALA A 84 -3.74 9.27 1.81
CA ALA A 84 -2.73 9.60 2.82
C ALA A 84 -1.97 8.38 3.36
N GLY A 85 -2.23 7.18 2.83
CA GLY A 85 -1.57 5.96 3.28
C GLY A 85 -0.09 5.85 2.89
N TRP A 86 0.38 6.70 1.96
CA TRP A 86 1.64 6.51 1.21
C TRP A 86 2.54 7.74 1.14
N GLY A 87 2.07 8.90 1.61
CA GLY A 87 2.83 10.16 1.63
C GLY A 87 3.41 10.50 3.00
N ASN A 88 4.23 11.54 3.07
CA ASN A 88 4.74 12.04 4.37
C ASN A 88 3.62 12.62 5.25
N ASP A 89 2.54 13.13 4.64
CA ASP A 89 1.37 13.60 5.36
C ASP A 89 0.33 12.47 5.54
N PRO A 90 0.11 11.97 6.78
CA PRO A 90 -0.95 11.01 7.10
C PRO A 90 -2.36 11.63 7.08
N SER A 91 -2.46 12.94 6.88
CA SER A 91 -3.70 13.69 7.02
C SER A 91 -4.41 13.83 5.68
N PHE A 92 -5.73 13.72 5.70
CA PHE A 92 -6.57 13.96 4.54
C PHE A 92 -7.87 14.65 4.95
N TRP A 93 -8.51 15.28 3.97
CA TRP A 93 -9.84 15.82 4.11
C TRP A 93 -10.66 15.38 2.89
N LEU A 94 -11.95 15.16 3.11
CA LEU A 94 -12.87 14.77 2.04
C LEU A 94 -13.91 15.87 1.86
N SER A 95 -13.96 16.44 0.65
CA SER A 95 -15.01 17.38 0.28
C SER A 95 -16.36 16.66 0.22
N PRO A 96 -17.36 17.04 1.03
CA PRO A 96 -18.68 16.39 0.99
C PRO A 96 -19.33 16.46 -0.40
N THR A 97 -19.10 17.55 -1.13
CA THR A 97 -19.71 17.78 -2.45
C THR A 97 -19.05 16.97 -3.56
N LEU A 98 -17.73 16.77 -3.49
CA LEU A 98 -16.99 16.02 -4.51
C LEU A 98 -16.96 14.51 -4.25
N PHE A 99 -17.12 14.11 -2.98
CA PHE A 99 -17.01 12.71 -2.57
C PHE A 99 -17.92 11.77 -3.37
N ARG A 100 -19.19 12.14 -3.56
CA ARG A 100 -20.13 11.30 -4.32
C ARG A 100 -19.70 11.15 -5.78
N LYS A 101 -19.15 12.22 -6.37
CA LYS A 101 -18.67 12.22 -7.75
C LYS A 101 -17.41 11.35 -7.91
N GLU A 102 -16.49 11.43 -6.94
CA GLU A 102 -15.20 10.73 -7.00
C GLU A 102 -15.31 9.24 -6.66
N TYR A 103 -16.16 8.87 -5.71
CA TYR A 103 -16.20 7.51 -5.16
C TYR A 103 -17.52 6.77 -5.39
N GLY A 104 -18.55 7.45 -5.92
CA GLY A 104 -19.87 6.84 -6.12
C GLY A 104 -20.62 6.50 -4.83
N LEU A 105 -20.08 6.87 -3.66
CA LEU A 105 -20.62 6.53 -2.35
C LEU A 105 -21.54 7.64 -1.80
N GLY A 106 -22.59 7.22 -1.09
CA GLY A 106 -23.52 8.13 -0.43
C GLY A 106 -22.90 8.82 0.79
N GLU A 107 -23.48 9.97 1.17
CA GLU A 107 -23.01 10.71 2.36
C GLU A 107 -23.19 9.92 3.66
N SER A 108 -24.27 9.13 3.77
CA SER A 108 -24.51 8.26 4.92
C SER A 108 -23.43 7.19 5.05
N THR A 109 -23.03 6.55 3.94
CA THR A 109 -21.91 5.59 3.89
C THR A 109 -20.61 6.25 4.34
N ARG A 110 -20.31 7.45 3.83
CA ARG A 110 -19.12 8.22 4.22
C ARG A 110 -19.09 8.50 5.72
N LYS A 111 -20.17 9.05 6.28
CA LYS A 111 -20.26 9.41 7.70
C LYS A 111 -20.13 8.18 8.59
N LYS A 112 -20.84 7.09 8.26
CA LYS A 112 -20.78 5.83 9.00
C LYS A 112 -19.36 5.24 8.99
N GLY A 113 -18.75 5.14 7.81
CA GLY A 113 -17.40 4.58 7.68
C GLY A 113 -16.33 5.42 8.38
N LEU A 114 -16.36 6.75 8.24
CA LEU A 114 -15.41 7.62 8.96
C LEU A 114 -15.59 7.53 10.47
N LYS A 115 -16.83 7.52 10.95
CA LYS A 115 -17.11 7.34 12.38
C LYS A 115 -16.59 6.01 12.89
N GLU A 116 -16.86 4.91 12.17
CA GLU A 116 -16.39 3.58 12.55
C GLU A 116 -14.86 3.51 12.64
N LEU A 117 -14.15 4.10 11.67
CA LEU A 117 -12.69 4.12 11.69
C LEU A 117 -12.12 4.96 12.83
N VAL A 118 -12.79 6.05 13.22
CA VAL A 118 -12.41 6.85 14.41
C VAL A 118 -12.69 6.07 15.69
N ASP A 119 -13.88 5.48 15.82
CA ASP A 119 -14.28 4.71 17.01
C ASP A 119 -13.35 3.50 17.24
N ARG A 120 -12.78 2.93 16.17
CA ARG A 120 -11.83 1.81 16.21
C ARG A 120 -10.36 2.23 16.33
N GLY A 121 -10.06 3.53 16.41
CA GLY A 121 -8.68 4.01 16.54
C GLY A 121 -7.82 3.88 15.27
N VAL A 122 -8.44 3.66 14.12
CA VAL A 122 -7.74 3.59 12.81
C VAL A 122 -7.47 5.01 12.28
N LEU A 123 -8.40 5.93 12.53
CA LEU A 123 -8.29 7.35 12.20
C LEU A 123 -8.38 8.20 13.47
N THR A 124 -7.71 9.34 13.48
CA THR A 124 -8.02 10.46 14.38
C THR A 124 -8.78 11.54 13.59
N HIS A 125 -9.53 12.38 14.30
CA HIS A 125 -10.36 13.45 13.71
C HIS A 125 -10.13 14.78 14.42
N GLU A 126 -9.86 15.82 13.64
CA GLU A 126 -9.66 17.17 14.12
C GLU A 126 -10.47 18.18 13.29
N LEU A 127 -10.95 19.24 13.94
CA LEU A 127 -11.51 20.41 13.25
C LEU A 127 -10.42 21.46 13.05
N ARG A 128 -10.00 21.70 11.82
CA ARG A 128 -9.04 22.76 11.48
C ARG A 128 -9.74 23.97 10.89
N SER A 129 -9.45 25.15 11.45
CA SER A 129 -9.79 26.43 10.83
C SER A 129 -8.80 26.72 9.72
N ILE A 130 -9.28 26.95 8.51
CA ILE A 130 -8.45 27.38 7.38
C ILE A 130 -8.72 28.87 7.19
N ASP A 131 -7.74 29.68 7.56
CA ASP A 131 -7.70 31.09 7.14
C ASP A 131 -7.17 31.13 5.71
N ARG A 132 -8.05 31.53 4.78
CA ARG A 132 -7.65 31.84 3.41
C ARG A 132 -6.96 33.20 3.44
N ASN A 133 -5.64 33.17 3.60
CA ASN A 133 -4.73 34.32 3.58
C ASN A 133 -4.88 35.21 4.82
N GLY A 134 -3.77 35.61 5.43
CA GLY A 134 -3.68 36.34 6.71
C GLY A 134 -4.23 37.78 6.69
N GLU A 135 -5.35 38.03 6.04
CA GLU A 135 -6.10 39.28 6.11
C GLU A 135 -7.35 39.08 6.98
N SER A 136 -7.33 39.76 8.11
CA SER A 136 -8.41 39.84 9.09
C SER A 136 -9.68 40.44 8.45
N GLY A 137 -10.60 39.57 8.02
CA GLY A 137 -11.92 40.02 7.53
C GLY A 137 -12.83 38.97 6.89
N HIS A 138 -12.33 37.78 6.55
CA HIS A 138 -13.14 36.77 5.83
C HIS A 138 -13.61 35.59 6.68
N ARG A 139 -14.75 35.01 6.27
CA ARG A 139 -15.43 33.87 6.92
C ARG A 139 -14.46 32.69 7.10
N ARG A 140 -14.15 32.36 8.36
CA ARG A 140 -13.36 31.16 8.71
C ARG A 140 -14.08 29.91 8.22
N PHE A 141 -13.38 29.08 7.44
CA PHE A 141 -13.89 27.78 7.03
C PHE A 141 -13.31 26.72 7.96
N VAL A 142 -14.18 26.02 8.67
CA VAL A 142 -13.80 24.86 9.48
C VAL A 142 -13.87 23.61 8.60
N ARG A 143 -12.82 22.79 8.61
CA ARG A 143 -12.80 21.49 7.94
C ARG A 143 -12.50 20.36 8.93
N SER A 144 -13.17 19.24 8.71
CA SER A 144 -12.79 17.97 9.34
C SER A 144 -11.58 17.41 8.61
N VAL A 145 -10.48 17.31 9.35
CA VAL A 145 -9.25 16.65 8.92
C VAL A 145 -9.17 15.31 9.64
N TYR A 146 -8.84 14.28 8.89
CA TYR A 146 -8.65 12.93 9.42
C TYR A 146 -7.20 12.54 9.23
N THR A 147 -6.63 11.83 10.21
CA THR A 147 -5.24 11.38 10.15
C THR A 147 -5.19 9.88 10.39
N ILE A 148 -4.50 9.16 9.51
CA ILE A 148 -4.33 7.71 9.65
C ILE A 148 -3.31 7.42 10.75
N VAL A 149 -3.68 6.58 11.72
CA VAL A 149 -2.77 6.14 12.78
C VAL A 149 -1.67 5.26 12.18
N SER A 150 -0.42 5.43 12.66
CA SER A 150 0.80 4.84 12.09
C SER A 150 0.69 3.35 11.77
N ASP A 151 0.11 2.58 12.68
CA ASP A 151 0.05 1.11 12.60
C ASP A 151 -0.86 0.62 11.47
N TYR A 152 -1.78 1.48 11.05
CA TYR A 152 -2.71 1.27 9.94
C TYR A 152 -2.29 2.02 8.67
N ARG A 153 -1.04 2.49 8.61
CA ARG A 153 -0.42 3.01 7.39
C ARG A 153 0.53 1.96 6.84
N ALA A 154 0.66 1.95 5.51
CA ALA A 154 1.79 1.25 4.93
C ALA A 154 3.05 2.05 5.22
N ALA A 155 4.12 1.37 5.66
CA ALA A 155 5.44 1.97 5.64
C ALA A 155 5.70 2.45 4.21
N GLY A 156 5.83 3.76 4.01
CA GLY A 156 6.15 4.30 2.70
C GLY A 156 7.45 3.67 2.23
N ALA A 157 7.40 2.95 1.09
CA ALA A 157 8.40 2.83 0.03
C ALA A 157 9.87 3.26 0.30
N THR A 158 10.43 2.90 1.46
CA THR A 158 11.82 3.15 1.85
C THR A 158 12.57 1.85 2.10
N GLU A 159 12.07 0.73 1.59
CA GLU A 159 13.01 -0.23 1.04
C GLU A 159 13.27 0.24 -0.39
N PRO A 160 14.54 0.50 -0.78
CA PRO A 160 14.85 0.56 -2.19
C PRO A 160 14.25 -0.69 -2.83
N LEU A 161 13.65 -0.54 -4.02
CA LEU A 161 13.34 -1.68 -4.86
C LEU A 161 14.55 -2.61 -4.78
N PRO A 162 14.39 -3.92 -4.50
CA PRO A 162 15.50 -4.83 -4.68
C PRO A 162 16.05 -4.53 -6.08
N PRO A 163 17.37 -4.33 -6.22
CA PRO A 163 17.96 -3.97 -7.51
C PRO A 163 17.39 -4.91 -8.56
N SER A 164 17.09 -4.36 -9.73
CA SER A 164 16.62 -5.15 -10.87
C SER A 164 17.46 -6.43 -10.97
N PRO A 165 16.96 -7.59 -11.41
CA PRO A 165 17.80 -8.77 -11.60
C PRO A 165 19.06 -8.52 -12.47
N LYS A 166 19.08 -7.41 -13.22
CA LYS A 166 20.22 -6.91 -14.02
C LYS A 166 21.24 -6.07 -13.23
N GLU A 167 20.89 -5.61 -12.03
CA GLU A 167 21.70 -4.80 -11.11
C GLU A 167 22.12 -5.61 -9.86
N GLN A 168 21.71 -6.87 -9.74
CA GLN A 168 22.26 -7.77 -8.73
C GLN A 168 23.66 -8.18 -9.17
N PRO A 169 24.69 -8.01 -8.30
CA PRO A 169 26.02 -8.48 -8.62
C PRO A 169 25.96 -9.99 -8.86
N THR A 170 26.52 -10.42 -9.97
CA THR A 170 26.64 -11.82 -10.34
C THR A 170 27.44 -12.58 -9.26
N LEU A 171 27.27 -13.90 -9.20
CA LEU A 171 28.02 -14.75 -8.27
C LEU A 171 29.54 -14.54 -8.41
N GLU A 172 30.03 -14.24 -9.62
CA GLU A 172 31.44 -13.95 -9.88
C GLU A 172 31.88 -12.60 -9.29
N GLU A 173 31.03 -11.57 -9.34
CA GLU A 173 31.31 -10.26 -8.75
C GLU A 173 31.27 -10.31 -7.22
N LEU A 174 30.34 -11.08 -6.63
CA LEU A 174 30.28 -11.31 -5.19
C LEU A 174 31.52 -12.08 -4.70
N LEU A 175 31.93 -13.14 -5.41
CA LEU A 175 33.12 -13.91 -5.07
C LEU A 175 34.41 -13.08 -5.18
N THR A 176 34.48 -12.17 -6.16
CA THR A 176 35.60 -11.23 -6.32
C THR A 176 35.64 -10.21 -5.17
N PHE A 177 34.49 -9.68 -4.76
CA PHE A 177 34.39 -8.75 -3.64
C PHE A 177 34.84 -9.37 -2.31
N PHE A 178 34.44 -10.63 -2.05
CA PHE A 178 34.87 -11.37 -0.84
C PHE A 178 36.34 -11.79 -0.89
N HIS A 179 36.91 -12.10 -2.07
CA HIS A 179 38.35 -12.39 -2.20
C HIS A 179 39.23 -11.14 -2.06
N ALA A 180 38.76 -9.98 -2.52
CA ALA A 180 39.49 -8.72 -2.36
C ALA A 180 39.62 -8.31 -0.88
N HIS A 181 38.58 -8.53 -0.07
CA HIS A 181 38.58 -8.20 1.35
C HIS A 181 39.18 -9.28 2.26
N SER A 182 39.44 -10.49 1.75
CA SER A 182 40.09 -11.56 2.52
C SER A 182 41.63 -11.47 2.51
N LYS A 183 42.23 -10.49 1.82
CA LYS A 183 43.69 -10.28 1.75
C LYS A 183 44.22 -9.12 2.61
N GLU A 184 43.35 -8.43 3.36
CA GLU A 184 43.74 -7.35 4.29
C GLU A 184 43.56 -7.72 5.77
N SER A 185 43.65 -9.01 6.13
CA SER A 185 43.84 -9.45 7.52
C SER A 185 44.96 -10.46 7.64
#